data_AF-A0A5R8ZX51-F1
#
_entry.id   AF-A0A5R8ZX51-F1
#
_cell.length_a   1.000
_cell.length_b   1.000
_cell.length_c   1.000
_cell.angle_alpha   90.00
_cell.angle_beta   90.00
_cell.angle_gamma   90.00
#
_symmetry.space_group_name_H-M   'P 1'
#
loop_
_entity.id
_entity.type
_entity.pdbx_description
1 polymer ?
#
loop_
_entity_poly.entity_id
_entity_poly.type
_entity_poly.pdbx_seq_one_letter_code
_entity_poly.pdbx_strand_id
1 'polypeptide(L)'
;MAKSDLAARPIFHHTRDSIEGHLTIVFCALAIARDLQNRSGASINKILTTLEPVRDGIGEINGIETLIPAQIPESARTLLNQLDPPH
;
A
#
# COMPACT_ATOMS: atom_id res chain seq x y z
N MET A 1 4.36 -43.97 11.26
CA MET A 1 3.68 -43.15 10.24
C MET A 1 4.67 -42.87 9.12
N ALA A 2 4.33 -43.22 7.87
CA ALA A 2 5.21 -43.01 6.72
C ALA A 2 5.29 -41.52 6.35
N LYS A 3 6.47 -41.01 5.98
CA LYS A 3 6.67 -39.60 5.57
C LYS A 3 5.77 -39.17 4.41
N SER A 4 5.31 -40.11 3.57
CA SER A 4 4.37 -39.87 2.47
C SER A 4 3.02 -39.32 2.95
N ASP A 5 2.59 -39.73 4.14
CA ASP A 5 1.31 -39.34 4.74
C ASP A 5 1.29 -37.87 5.19
N LEU A 6 2.47 -37.31 5.44
CA LEU A 6 2.63 -35.89 5.80
C LEU A 6 2.43 -34.98 4.58
N ALA A 7 2.92 -35.38 3.39
CA ALA A 7 2.79 -34.61 2.16
C ALA A 7 1.34 -34.60 1.61
N ALA A 8 0.54 -35.61 1.94
CA ALA A 8 -0.87 -35.69 1.54
C ALA A 8 -1.81 -34.81 2.39
N ARG A 9 -1.30 -34.12 3.42
CA ARG A 9 -2.15 -33.24 4.23
C ARG A 9 -2.53 -31.96 3.46
N PRO A 10 -3.80 -31.51 3.53
CA PRO A 10 -4.30 -30.34 2.81
C PRO A 10 -3.48 -29.05 3.02
N ILE A 11 -2.86 -28.92 4.19
CA ILE A 11 -2.05 -27.75 4.59
C ILE A 11 -0.78 -27.62 3.72
N PHE A 12 -0.22 -28.73 3.25
CA PHE A 12 0.97 -28.74 2.39
C PHE A 12 0.62 -28.69 0.89
N HIS A 13 -0.66 -28.82 0.54
CA HIS A 13 -1.13 -28.85 -0.85
C HIS A 13 -1.20 -27.45 -1.49
N HIS A 14 -1.30 -26.38 -0.68
CA HIS A 14 -1.34 -24.98 -1.13
C HIS A 14 -0.07 -24.18 -0.78
N THR A 15 1.00 -24.86 -0.35
CA THR A 15 2.24 -24.16 0.04
C THR A 15 2.87 -23.44 -1.15
N ARG A 16 2.79 -24.02 -2.35
CA ARG A 16 3.29 -23.37 -3.57
C ARG A 16 2.52 -22.09 -3.88
N ASP A 17 1.20 -22.19 -3.96
CA ASP A 17 0.31 -21.05 -4.25
C ASP A 17 0.48 -19.93 -3.21
N SER A 18 0.59 -20.31 -1.93
CA SER A 18 0.78 -19.36 -0.83
C SER A 18 2.13 -18.64 -0.92
N ILE A 19 3.21 -19.36 -1.29
CA ILE A 19 4.53 -18.77 -1.50
C ILE A 19 4.51 -17.83 -2.70
N GLU A 20 3.96 -18.27 -3.83
CA GLU A 20 3.90 -17.46 -5.05
C GLU A 20 3.06 -16.20 -4.83
N GLY A 21 1.91 -16.31 -4.17
CA GLY A 21 1.07 -15.17 -3.81
C GLY A 21 1.79 -14.19 -2.88
N HIS A 22 2.47 -14.69 -1.85
CA HIS A 22 3.24 -13.86 -0.93
C HIS A 22 4.38 -13.13 -1.65
N LEU A 23 5.19 -13.84 -2.43
CA LEU A 23 6.28 -13.25 -3.20
C LEU A 23 5.75 -12.21 -4.19
N THR A 24 4.64 -12.48 -4.88
CA THR A 24 4.02 -11.53 -5.81
C THR A 24 3.67 -10.22 -5.11
N ILE A 25 2.98 -10.29 -3.97
CA ILE A 25 2.58 -9.09 -3.22
C ILE A 25 3.80 -8.35 -2.66
N VAL A 26 4.77 -9.06 -2.09
CA VAL A 26 5.98 -8.45 -1.52
C VAL A 26 6.83 -7.79 -2.60
N PHE A 27 7.06 -8.46 -3.73
CA PHE A 27 7.82 -7.88 -4.83
C PHE A 27 7.11 -6.68 -5.45
N CYS A 28 5.79 -6.73 -5.61
CA CYS A 28 5.00 -5.59 -6.07
C CYS A 28 5.14 -4.40 -5.10
N ALA A 29 4.97 -4.63 -3.80
CA ALA A 29 5.13 -3.60 -2.78
C ALA A 29 6.54 -2.99 -2.78
N LEU A 30 7.58 -3.82 -2.90
CA LEU A 30 8.97 -3.36 -2.98
C LEU A 30 9.25 -2.56 -4.26
N ALA A 31 8.69 -2.97 -5.40
CA ALA A 31 8.83 -2.25 -6.66
C ALA A 31 8.17 -0.87 -6.59
N ILE A 32 6.93 -0.80 -6.07
CA ILE A 32 6.22 0.46 -5.84
C ILE A 32 7.00 1.36 -4.89
N ALA A 33 7.44 0.82 -3.73
CA ALA A 33 8.22 1.59 -2.77
C ALA A 33 9.50 2.14 -3.42
N ARG A 34 10.22 1.33 -4.18
CA ARG A 34 11.44 1.77 -4.89
C ARG A 34 11.15 2.87 -5.90
N ASP A 35 10.10 2.74 -6.71
CA ASP A 35 9.70 3.77 -7.68
C ASP A 35 9.39 5.11 -6.99
N LEU A 36 8.55 5.07 -5.96
CA LEU A 36 8.18 6.26 -5.19
C LEU A 36 9.40 6.95 -4.58
N GLN A 37 10.34 6.18 -4.01
CA GLN A 37 11.59 6.71 -3.47
C GLN A 37 12.49 7.29 -4.55
N ASN A 38 12.58 6.66 -5.72
CA ASN A 38 13.42 7.13 -6.83
C ASN A 38 12.91 8.45 -7.41
N ARG A 39 11.59 8.62 -7.51
CA ARG A 39 10.96 9.82 -8.08
C ARG A 39 10.96 11.01 -7.13
N SER A 40 10.72 10.76 -5.84
CA SER A 40 10.64 11.82 -4.84
C SER A 40 11.96 12.12 -4.10
N GLY A 41 12.91 11.17 -4.10
CA GLY A 41 14.10 11.21 -3.24
C GLY A 41 13.81 11.07 -1.74
N ALA A 42 12.54 10.88 -1.35
CA ALA A 42 12.13 10.74 0.04
C ALA A 42 12.21 9.28 0.52
N SER A 43 12.34 9.07 1.83
CA SER A 43 12.18 7.73 2.41
C SER A 43 10.71 7.30 2.37
N ILE A 44 10.44 5.99 2.27
CA ILE A 44 9.06 5.48 2.25
C ILE A 44 8.27 5.92 3.49
N ASN A 45 8.92 5.96 4.66
CA ASN A 45 8.29 6.45 5.90
C ASN A 45 7.85 7.93 5.78
N LYS A 46 8.68 8.78 5.18
CA LYS A 46 8.33 10.18 4.95
C LYS A 46 7.14 10.30 3.98
N ILE A 47 7.12 9.48 2.94
CA ILE A 47 6.02 9.46 1.96
C ILE A 47 4.70 9.07 2.66
N LEU A 48 4.70 7.96 3.41
CA LEU A 48 3.52 7.48 4.13
C LEU A 48 3.04 8.51 5.15
N THR A 49 3.92 8.97 6.05
CA THR A 49 3.54 9.95 7.09
C THR A 49 3.01 11.26 6.50
N THR A 50 3.49 11.66 5.31
CA THR A 50 3.05 12.91 4.66
C THR A 50 1.71 12.74 3.93
N LEU A 51 1.49 11.62 3.25
CA LEU A 51 0.32 11.42 2.38
C LEU A 51 -0.83 10.66 3.05
N GLU A 52 -0.56 9.83 4.05
CA GLU A 52 -1.58 9.05 4.77
C GLU A 52 -2.71 9.92 5.37
N PRO A 53 -2.44 11.10 5.97
CA PRO A 53 -3.50 11.97 6.49
C PRO A 53 -4.32 12.68 5.40
N VAL A 54 -3.84 12.71 4.15
CA VAL A 54 -4.49 13.39 3.03
C VAL A 54 -5.59 12.49 2.46
N ARG A 55 -6.73 12.46 3.14
CA ARG A 55 -7.91 11.67 2.75
C ARG A 55 -9.17 12.46 2.99
N ASP A 56 -10.15 12.28 2.11
CA ASP A 56 -11.49 12.80 2.33
C ASP A 56 -12.12 12.08 3.53
N GLY A 57 -12.87 12.82 4.33
CA GLY A 57 -13.62 12.30 5.46
C GLY A 57 -15.12 12.35 5.18
N ILE A 58 -15.87 11.45 5.82
CA ILE A 58 -17.33 11.59 5.94
C ILE A 58 -17.60 12.08 7.35
N GLY A 59 -18.31 13.20 7.47
CA GLY A 59 -18.74 13.75 8.76
C GLY A 59 -20.22 14.05 8.75
N GLU A 60 -20.82 14.13 9.93
CA GLU A 60 -22.22 14.50 10.10
C GLU A 60 -22.32 15.99 10.47
N ILE A 61 -23.08 16.76 9.70
CA ILE A 61 -23.37 18.17 9.96
C ILE A 61 -24.88 18.33 9.98
N ASN A 62 -25.46 18.64 11.15
CA ASN A 62 -26.91 18.78 11.34
C ASN A 62 -27.74 17.55 10.91
N GLY A 63 -27.27 16.33 11.19
CA GLY A 63 -27.99 15.11 10.80
C GLY A 63 -27.77 14.68 9.35
N ILE A 64 -26.93 15.40 8.58
CA ILE A 64 -26.65 15.11 7.17
C ILE A 64 -25.20 14.66 7.03
N GLU A 65 -25.00 13.46 6.51
CA GLU A 65 -23.66 12.99 6.09
C GLU A 65 -23.14 13.88 4.97
N THR A 66 -21.96 14.45 5.18
CA THR A 66 -21.32 15.39 4.28
C THR A 66 -19.88 14.95 4.03
N LEU A 67 -19.47 15.00 2.76
CA LEU A 67 -18.08 14.80 2.37
C LEU A 67 -17.25 16.01 2.80
N ILE A 68 -16.22 15.77 3.60
CA ILE A 68 -15.24 16.76 4.02
C ILE A 68 -13.99 16.55 3.18
N PRO A 69 -13.65 17.47 2.26
CA PRO A 69 -12.50 17.30 1.39
C PRO A 69 -11.19 17.33 2.18
N ALA A 70 -10.23 16.51 1.76
CA ALA A 70 -8.90 16.48 2.34
C ALA A 70 -8.23 17.85 2.26
N GLN A 71 -7.69 18.33 3.38
CA GLN A 71 -6.75 19.44 3.33
C GLN A 71 -5.40 18.91 2.86
N ILE A 72 -4.81 19.56 1.85
CA ILE A 72 -3.51 19.18 1.29
C ILE A 72 -2.46 20.23 1.72
N PRO A 73 -1.66 19.94 2.76
CA PRO A 73 -0.55 20.80 3.17
C PRO A 73 0.50 20.94 2.06
N GLU A 74 1.31 21.99 2.12
CA GLU A 74 2.30 22.26 1.06
C GLU A 74 3.37 21.19 0.92
N SER A 75 3.75 20.54 2.04
CA SER A 75 4.65 19.39 2.04
C SER A 75 4.08 18.20 1.25
N ALA A 76 2.77 17.95 1.36
CA ALA A 76 2.08 16.92 0.61
C ALA A 76 1.94 17.29 -0.86
N ARG A 77 1.60 18.56 -1.17
CA ARG A 77 1.51 19.05 -2.55
C ARG A 77 2.84 18.93 -3.29
N THR A 78 3.93 19.35 -2.66
CA THR A 78 5.29 19.21 -3.23
C THR A 78 5.61 17.75 -3.54
N LEU A 79 5.28 16.84 -2.61
CA LEU A 79 5.53 15.42 -2.79
C LEU A 79 4.64 14.82 -3.91
N LEU A 80 3.37 15.20 -3.98
CA LEU A 80 2.45 14.76 -5.03
C LEU A 80 2.95 15.21 -6.41
N ASN A 81 3.44 16.44 -6.54
CA ASN A 81 4.01 16.95 -7.80
C ASN A 81 5.26 16.16 -8.25
N GLN A 82 6.08 15.67 -7.32
CA GLN A 82 7.22 14.80 -7.63
C GLN A 82 6.79 13.39 -8.07
N LEU A 83 5.63 12.95 -7.58
CA LEU A 83 5.02 11.65 -7.87
C LEU A 83 4.03 11.70 -9.03
N ASP A 84 3.90 12.84 -9.71
CA ASP A 84 3.08 12.94 -10.91
C ASP A 84 3.81 12.27 -12.09
N PRO A 85 3.16 11.39 -12.87
CA PRO A 85 3.81 10.73 -13.99
C PRO A 85 4.24 11.78 -15.04
N PRO A 86 5.41 11.63 -15.68
CA PRO A 86 5.69 12.44 -16.86
C PRO A 86 4.65 12.12 -17.93
N HIS A 87 3.88 13.13 -18.35
CA HIS A 87 2.99 13.07 -19.50
C HIS A 87 3.78 13.07 -20.80
#